data_AF-A0A7C6FUR4-F1
#
_entry.id   AF-A0A7C6FUR4-F1
#
_cell.length_a   1.000
_cell.length_b   1.000
_cell.length_c   1.000
_cell.angle_alpha   90.00
_cell.angle_beta   90.00
_cell.angle_gamma   90.00
#
_symmetry.space_group_name_H-M   'P 1'
#
loop_
_entity.id
_entity.type
_entity.pdbx_description
1 polymer ?
#
loop_
_entity_poly.entity_id
_entity_poly.type
_entity_poly.pdbx_seq_one_letter_code
_entity_poly.pdbx_strand_id
1 'polypeptide(L)'
;MPIVTSKEMLKKAYEGGYAVGAFNVNNMEIIQGITEAAAEVRAPLILQVSAGARKYAKHVYLMKLIEAAEADTGLPICVHLDHGENFEVCKSCIDGGFTSVMIDGSKHSFEENIRITAEVVKYAHDRGVVVEGELGQLAGIEDDVNVSAEEAHFTRPDQVEEFVARTGVDSLAIAIGTSHGAYKFKPGQKPMLRFDILEEISRRLPGFPIVLHGASSVIPEYVQTINENGGNMPDAIGIPEDMLRQAARMAVCKINIDSDLRLAMTAGVREALVKSPAEFDPRKYLAPGRDNIRALVKHKLVSVLGCDGKA
;
A
#
# COMPACT_ATOMS: atom_id res chain seq x y z
N MET A 1 18.47 -3.28 -12.05
CA MET A 1 17.92 -2.21 -12.90
C MET A 1 17.50 -1.06 -12.00
N PRO A 2 17.64 0.21 -12.40
CA PRO A 2 17.51 1.31 -11.46
C PRO A 2 16.12 1.34 -10.81
N ILE A 3 16.06 1.86 -9.59
CA ILE A 3 14.80 2.29 -8.97
C ILE A 3 14.05 3.19 -9.97
N VAL A 4 12.78 2.89 -10.21
CA VAL A 4 11.95 3.53 -11.24
C VAL A 4 10.77 4.29 -10.61
N THR A 5 10.11 5.15 -11.38
CA THR A 5 8.87 5.79 -10.94
C THR A 5 7.67 4.84 -11.13
N SER A 6 6.56 5.13 -10.46
CA SER A 6 5.31 4.37 -10.65
C SER A 6 4.60 4.70 -11.97
N LYS A 7 4.99 5.75 -12.69
CA LYS A 7 4.26 6.28 -13.86
C LYS A 7 3.95 5.23 -14.93
N GLU A 8 5.00 4.56 -15.43
CA GLU A 8 4.85 3.55 -16.46
C GLU A 8 4.21 2.26 -15.93
N MET A 9 4.49 1.92 -14.66
CA MET A 9 3.88 0.76 -14.00
C MET A 9 2.35 0.90 -13.94
N LEU A 10 1.87 2.06 -13.48
CA LEU A 10 0.45 2.33 -13.29
C LEU A 10 -0.28 2.53 -14.62
N LYS A 11 0.40 3.12 -15.62
CA LYS A 11 -0.14 3.18 -16.98
C LYS A 11 -0.40 1.78 -17.55
N LYS A 12 0.60 0.88 -17.49
CA LYS A 12 0.44 -0.51 -17.95
C LYS A 12 -0.62 -1.27 -17.15
N ALA A 13 -0.75 -0.97 -15.86
CA ALA A 13 -1.78 -1.55 -14.99
C ALA A 13 -3.19 -1.15 -15.45
N TYR A 14 -3.41 0.13 -15.72
CA TYR A 14 -4.67 0.65 -16.26
C TYR A 14 -5.02 -0.04 -17.60
N GLU A 15 -4.07 -0.04 -18.54
CA GLU A 15 -4.26 -0.63 -19.87
C GLU A 15 -4.47 -2.16 -19.84
N GLY A 16 -3.84 -2.83 -18.87
CA GLY A 16 -3.86 -4.27 -18.71
C GLY A 16 -4.98 -4.81 -17.82
N GLY A 17 -5.78 -3.95 -17.18
CA GLY A 17 -6.84 -4.36 -16.25
C GLY A 17 -6.30 -5.14 -15.05
N TYR A 18 -5.19 -4.69 -14.48
CA TYR A 18 -4.57 -5.23 -13.27
C TYR A 18 -4.14 -4.11 -12.32
N ALA A 19 -3.73 -4.46 -11.10
CA ALA A 19 -3.17 -3.51 -10.15
C ALA A 19 -1.74 -3.89 -9.76
N VAL A 20 -0.92 -2.89 -9.45
CA VAL A 20 0.41 -3.05 -8.85
C VAL A 20 0.26 -3.04 -7.34
N GLY A 21 0.86 -4.02 -6.68
CA GLY A 21 0.86 -4.07 -5.22
C GLY A 21 1.83 -3.04 -4.66
N ALA A 22 1.35 -2.23 -3.73
CA ALA A 22 2.18 -1.33 -2.94
C ALA A 22 2.26 -1.85 -1.51
N PHE A 23 3.43 -2.39 -1.16
CA PHE A 23 3.63 -3.15 0.06
C PHE A 23 4.46 -2.33 1.06
N ASN A 24 3.95 -2.16 2.27
CA ASN A 24 4.67 -1.44 3.31
C ASN A 24 5.87 -2.25 3.80
N VAL A 25 7.00 -1.56 4.00
CA VAL A 25 8.25 -2.18 4.46
C VAL A 25 8.83 -1.49 5.69
N ASN A 26 9.39 -2.27 6.61
CA ASN A 26 9.99 -1.76 7.84
C ASN A 26 11.22 -2.54 8.33
N ASN A 27 11.61 -3.64 7.67
CA ASN A 27 12.85 -4.37 7.96
C ASN A 27 13.29 -5.22 6.75
N MET A 28 14.37 -5.99 6.92
CA MET A 28 14.97 -6.84 5.90
C MET A 28 14.04 -8.00 5.50
N GLU A 29 13.48 -8.71 6.46
CA GLU A 29 12.69 -9.93 6.25
C GLU A 29 11.42 -9.64 5.44
N ILE A 30 10.74 -8.53 5.71
CA ILE A 30 9.55 -8.13 4.95
C ILE A 30 9.94 -7.79 3.51
N ILE A 31 11.03 -7.03 3.30
CA ILE A 31 11.52 -6.68 1.96
C ILE A 31 11.88 -7.94 1.17
N GLN A 32 12.62 -8.87 1.78
CA GLN A 32 12.96 -10.16 1.16
C GLN A 32 11.70 -10.94 0.78
N GLY A 33 10.75 -11.11 1.71
CA GLY A 33 9.52 -11.86 1.43
C GLY A 33 8.72 -11.28 0.26
N ILE A 34 8.58 -9.96 0.19
CA ILE A 34 7.87 -9.28 -0.91
C ILE A 34 8.61 -9.45 -2.24
N THR A 35 9.90 -9.15 -2.26
CA THR A 35 10.68 -9.06 -3.50
C THR A 35 11.00 -10.44 -4.08
N GLU A 36 11.26 -11.46 -3.24
CA GLU A 36 11.38 -12.86 -3.67
C GLU A 36 10.08 -13.36 -4.32
N ALA A 37 8.93 -13.08 -3.70
CA ALA A 37 7.63 -13.45 -4.24
C ALA A 37 7.37 -12.82 -5.61
N ALA A 38 7.66 -11.52 -5.74
CA ALA A 38 7.51 -10.82 -7.01
C ALA A 38 8.48 -11.31 -8.08
N ALA A 39 9.71 -11.67 -7.71
CA ALA A 39 10.72 -12.20 -8.64
C ALA A 39 10.27 -13.54 -9.24
N GLU A 40 9.72 -14.43 -8.41
CA GLU A 40 9.21 -15.73 -8.86
C GLU A 40 8.13 -15.65 -9.92
N VAL A 41 7.21 -14.69 -9.77
CA VAL A 41 6.09 -14.52 -10.70
C VAL A 41 6.33 -13.41 -11.72
N ARG A 42 7.51 -12.78 -11.70
CA ARG A 42 7.87 -11.65 -12.57
C ARG A 42 6.80 -10.54 -12.54
N ALA A 43 6.44 -10.10 -11.35
CA ALA A 43 5.45 -9.04 -11.16
C ALA A 43 6.11 -7.69 -10.83
N PRO A 44 5.54 -6.56 -11.31
CA PRO A 44 5.96 -5.24 -10.87
C PRO A 44 5.49 -5.00 -9.42
N LEU A 45 6.25 -4.21 -8.67
CA LEU A 45 5.93 -3.90 -7.28
C LEU A 45 6.34 -2.47 -6.90
N ILE A 46 5.64 -1.96 -5.89
CA ILE A 46 6.00 -0.72 -5.19
C ILE A 46 6.35 -1.09 -3.76
N LEU A 47 7.51 -0.67 -3.28
CA LEU A 47 7.86 -0.72 -1.85
C LEU A 47 7.55 0.64 -1.25
N GLN A 48 6.56 0.68 -0.36
CA GLN A 48 6.12 1.92 0.25
C GLN A 48 6.57 2.03 1.71
N VAL A 49 6.92 3.25 2.10
CA VAL A 49 7.51 3.55 3.39
C VAL A 49 6.71 4.65 4.04
N SER A 50 6.17 4.34 5.21
CA SER A 50 5.34 5.25 5.99
C SER A 50 6.16 6.08 7.00
N ALA A 51 5.50 6.98 7.73
CA ALA A 51 6.16 7.77 8.78
C ALA A 51 6.70 6.88 9.92
N GLY A 52 5.91 5.90 10.36
CA GLY A 52 6.29 4.93 11.38
C GLY A 52 7.48 4.07 10.95
N ALA A 53 7.50 3.60 9.70
CA ALA A 53 8.62 2.84 9.15
C ALA A 53 9.92 3.66 9.14
N ARG A 54 9.87 4.93 8.73
CA ARG A 54 11.04 5.82 8.77
C ARG A 54 11.51 6.10 10.20
N LYS A 55 10.59 6.23 11.16
CA LYS A 55 10.95 6.40 12.58
C LYS A 55 11.60 5.15 13.17
N TYR A 56 11.09 3.97 12.80
CA TYR A 56 11.59 2.67 13.28
C TYR A 56 12.94 2.29 12.65
N ALA A 57 12.99 2.16 11.33
CA ALA A 57 14.15 1.64 10.61
C ALA A 57 15.16 2.73 10.22
N LYS A 58 14.74 4.00 10.20
CA LYS A 58 15.49 5.14 9.63
C LYS A 58 15.60 5.06 8.11
N HIS A 59 15.46 6.21 7.47
CA HIS A 59 15.50 6.37 6.01
C HIS A 59 16.69 5.67 5.35
N VAL A 60 17.89 5.85 5.91
CA VAL A 60 19.12 5.30 5.33
C VAL A 60 19.13 3.77 5.28
N TYR A 61 18.63 3.07 6.31
CA TYR A 61 18.60 1.61 6.30
C TYR A 61 17.56 1.11 5.31
N LEU A 62 16.38 1.75 5.26
CA LEU A 62 15.33 1.39 4.31
C LEU A 62 15.82 1.51 2.87
N MET A 63 16.44 2.63 2.51
CA MET A 63 17.02 2.79 1.17
C MET A 63 18.06 1.72 0.86
N LYS A 64 18.98 1.44 1.80
CA LYS A 64 20.01 0.42 1.58
C LYS A 64 19.45 -1.01 1.46
N LEU A 65 18.40 -1.33 2.21
CA LEU A 65 17.71 -2.62 2.09
C LEU A 65 16.99 -2.74 0.74
N ILE A 66 16.36 -1.66 0.26
CA ILE A 66 15.69 -1.66 -1.03
C ILE A 66 16.69 -1.75 -2.19
N GLU A 67 17.79 -1.01 -2.14
CA GLU A 67 18.90 -1.11 -3.10
C GLU A 67 19.46 -2.54 -3.13
N ALA A 68 19.61 -3.19 -1.97
CA ALA A 68 20.06 -4.59 -1.90
C ALA A 68 19.04 -5.54 -2.55
N ALA A 69 17.75 -5.34 -2.32
CA ALA A 69 16.70 -6.17 -2.92
C ALA A 69 16.59 -5.99 -4.44
N GLU A 70 16.78 -4.77 -4.94
CA GLU A 70 16.88 -4.48 -6.37
C GLU A 70 18.08 -5.21 -7.00
N ALA A 71 19.25 -5.13 -6.37
CA ALA A 71 20.46 -5.79 -6.86
C ALA A 71 20.34 -7.32 -6.83
N ASP A 72 19.68 -7.88 -5.82
CA ASP A 72 19.50 -9.34 -5.65
C ASP A 72 18.48 -9.91 -6.64
N THR A 73 17.36 -9.23 -6.85
CA THR A 73 16.25 -9.73 -7.69
C THR A 73 16.30 -9.26 -9.14
N GLY A 74 16.98 -8.14 -9.40
CA GLY A 74 16.99 -7.46 -10.70
C GLY A 74 15.66 -6.81 -11.08
N LEU A 75 14.65 -6.81 -10.22
CA LEU A 75 13.32 -6.25 -10.50
C LEU A 75 13.35 -4.71 -10.61
N PRO A 76 12.51 -4.11 -11.48
CA PRO A 76 12.24 -2.68 -11.41
C PRO A 76 11.39 -2.38 -10.16
N ILE A 77 11.97 -1.68 -9.18
CA ILE A 77 11.31 -1.32 -7.92
C ILE A 77 11.00 0.17 -7.91
N CYS A 78 9.76 0.53 -7.54
CA CYS A 78 9.40 1.90 -7.18
C CYS A 78 9.45 2.08 -5.66
N VAL A 79 10.10 3.14 -5.18
CA VAL A 79 10.12 3.51 -3.76
C VAL A 79 9.17 4.67 -3.52
N HIS A 80 8.16 4.41 -2.69
CA HIS A 80 7.04 5.32 -2.48
C HIS A 80 6.97 5.82 -1.02
N LEU A 81 6.75 7.12 -0.82
CA LEU A 81 6.37 7.65 0.50
C LEU A 81 4.87 7.46 0.68
N ASP A 82 4.50 6.70 1.71
CA ASP A 82 3.11 6.46 2.11
C ASP A 82 2.67 7.53 3.12
N HIS A 83 1.52 8.17 2.88
CA HIS A 83 0.91 9.21 3.72
C HIS A 83 1.89 10.30 4.20
N GLY A 84 2.49 11.04 3.25
CA GLY A 84 3.32 12.20 3.57
C GLY A 84 2.51 13.29 4.27
N GLU A 85 2.87 13.63 5.51
CA GLU A 85 2.10 14.56 6.34
C GLU A 85 2.18 16.03 5.86
N ASN A 86 3.30 16.43 5.29
CA ASN A 86 3.56 17.81 4.88
C ASN A 86 4.64 17.88 3.79
N PHE A 87 4.83 19.09 3.26
CA PHE A 87 5.80 19.38 2.20
C PHE A 87 7.23 18.98 2.59
N GLU A 88 7.70 19.31 3.79
CA GLU A 88 9.08 19.02 4.23
C GLU A 88 9.36 17.52 4.29
N VAL A 89 8.36 16.74 4.72
CA VAL A 89 8.43 15.28 4.75
C VAL A 89 8.53 14.70 3.34
N CYS A 90 7.72 15.20 2.40
CA CYS A 90 7.76 14.78 0.99
C CYS A 90 9.11 15.15 0.35
N LYS A 91 9.54 16.40 0.54
CA LYS A 91 10.83 16.92 0.08
C LYS A 91 12.00 16.07 0.60
N SER A 92 12.02 15.76 1.89
CA SER A 92 13.06 14.92 2.51
C SER A 92 13.13 13.53 1.88
N CYS A 93 11.98 12.90 1.59
CA CYS A 93 11.94 11.62 0.90
C CYS A 93 12.46 11.69 -0.54
N ILE A 94 12.05 12.71 -1.29
CA ILE A 94 12.52 12.96 -2.67
C ILE A 94 14.03 13.14 -2.67
N ASP A 95 14.55 14.03 -1.83
CA ASP A 95 15.99 14.29 -1.69
C ASP A 95 16.76 13.05 -1.20
N GLY A 96 16.06 12.17 -0.48
CA GLY A 96 16.56 10.91 0.04
C GLY A 96 16.49 9.72 -0.92
N GLY A 97 16.09 9.92 -2.18
CA GLY A 97 16.13 8.90 -3.23
C GLY A 97 14.80 8.17 -3.50
N PHE A 98 13.67 8.65 -2.97
CA PHE A 98 12.36 8.11 -3.32
C PHE A 98 11.98 8.54 -4.74
N THR A 99 11.38 7.62 -5.50
CA THR A 99 10.96 7.86 -6.90
C THR A 99 9.46 8.10 -7.04
N SER A 100 8.72 7.97 -5.94
CA SER A 100 7.32 8.39 -5.82
C SER A 100 7.06 8.90 -4.41
N VAL A 101 6.19 9.90 -4.26
CA VAL A 101 5.70 10.33 -2.96
C VAL A 101 4.20 10.54 -2.96
N MET A 102 3.56 10.28 -1.83
CA MET A 102 2.20 10.69 -1.56
C MET A 102 2.20 11.86 -0.57
N ILE A 103 1.37 12.86 -0.85
CA ILE A 103 1.01 13.91 0.11
C ILE A 103 -0.45 13.70 0.52
N ASP A 104 -0.66 13.44 1.80
CA ASP A 104 -2.00 13.23 2.35
C ASP A 104 -2.62 14.55 2.81
N GLY A 105 -3.30 15.21 1.87
CA GLY A 105 -4.04 16.43 2.11
C GLY A 105 -5.52 16.22 2.49
N SER A 106 -5.97 14.97 2.62
CA SER A 106 -7.39 14.59 2.72
C SER A 106 -8.15 15.27 3.87
N LYS A 107 -7.47 15.48 5.00
CA LYS A 107 -8.01 16.15 6.19
C LYS A 107 -8.24 17.65 6.05
N HIS A 108 -7.66 18.27 5.02
CA HIS A 108 -7.76 19.71 4.78
C HIS A 108 -8.98 20.06 3.93
N SER A 109 -9.33 21.35 3.88
CA SER A 109 -10.34 21.82 2.93
C SER A 109 -9.88 21.54 1.50
N PHE A 110 -10.81 21.40 0.56
CA PHE A 110 -10.51 21.11 -0.84
C PHE A 110 -9.46 22.07 -1.45
N GLU A 111 -9.61 23.38 -1.19
CA GLU A 111 -8.66 24.40 -1.67
C GLU A 111 -7.27 24.27 -1.04
N GLU A 112 -7.21 23.95 0.26
CA GLU A 112 -5.93 23.78 0.95
C GLU A 112 -5.24 22.49 0.50
N ASN A 113 -6.00 21.40 0.29
CA ASN A 113 -5.50 20.14 -0.26
C ASN A 113 -4.90 20.36 -1.67
N ILE A 114 -5.60 21.10 -2.54
CA ILE A 114 -5.05 21.47 -3.86
C ILE A 114 -3.75 22.26 -3.70
N ARG A 115 -3.71 23.25 -2.80
CA ARG A 115 -2.55 24.12 -2.60
C ARG A 115 -1.32 23.31 -2.18
N ILE A 116 -1.42 22.49 -1.14
CA ILE A 116 -0.29 21.69 -0.62
C ILE A 116 0.13 20.61 -1.61
N THR A 117 -0.83 19.99 -2.29
CA THR A 117 -0.54 18.93 -3.26
C THR A 117 0.20 19.51 -4.48
N ALA A 118 -0.26 20.64 -5.02
CA ALA A 118 0.42 21.32 -6.12
C ALA A 118 1.85 21.78 -5.76
N GLU A 119 2.07 22.18 -4.51
CA GLU A 119 3.40 22.55 -3.99
C GLU A 119 4.37 21.36 -4.02
N VAL A 120 3.92 20.18 -3.57
CA VAL A 120 4.70 18.93 -3.63
C VAL A 120 4.93 18.48 -5.07
N VAL A 121 3.89 18.51 -5.92
CA VAL A 121 3.99 18.17 -7.36
C VAL A 121 5.06 18.99 -8.05
N LYS A 122 5.04 20.32 -7.87
CA LYS A 122 6.03 21.21 -8.47
C LYS A 122 7.46 20.82 -8.07
N TYR A 123 7.69 20.54 -6.79
CA TYR A 123 9.01 20.15 -6.31
C TYR A 123 9.47 18.78 -6.85
N ALA A 124 8.56 17.81 -6.88
CA ALA A 124 8.82 16.43 -7.28
C ALA A 124 9.08 16.31 -8.78
N HIS A 125 8.25 16.94 -9.62
CA HIS A 125 8.35 16.85 -11.08
C HIS A 125 9.65 17.45 -11.63
N ASP A 126 10.16 18.53 -11.02
CA ASP A 126 11.48 19.11 -11.34
C ASP A 126 12.64 18.13 -11.11
N ARG A 127 12.41 17.04 -10.36
CA ARG A 127 13.39 15.99 -10.01
C ARG A 127 13.04 14.64 -10.63
N GLY A 128 12.04 14.58 -11.51
CA GLY A 128 11.58 13.34 -12.13
C GLY A 128 10.86 12.38 -11.18
N VAL A 129 10.43 12.85 -10.01
CA VAL A 129 9.64 12.06 -9.03
C VAL A 129 8.15 12.30 -9.28
N VAL A 130 7.34 11.25 -9.15
CA VAL A 130 5.88 11.32 -9.35
C VAL A 130 5.11 11.41 -8.04
N VAL A 131 3.93 12.04 -8.09
CA VAL A 131 3.15 12.35 -6.88
C VAL A 131 1.78 11.71 -6.91
N GLU A 132 1.44 11.06 -5.80
CA GLU A 132 0.08 10.60 -5.47
C GLU A 132 -0.59 11.63 -4.57
N GLY A 133 -1.82 12.02 -4.89
CA GLY A 133 -2.68 12.82 -4.01
C GLY A 133 -3.88 12.00 -3.52
N GLU A 134 -4.62 12.53 -2.55
CA GLU A 134 -5.81 11.87 -1.98
C GLU A 134 -7.02 12.79 -1.91
N LEU A 135 -8.18 12.24 -2.27
CA LEU A 135 -9.49 12.87 -2.07
C LEU A 135 -10.46 11.93 -1.34
N GLY A 136 -11.25 12.50 -0.43
CA GLY A 136 -12.00 11.73 0.56
C GLY A 136 -11.14 11.42 1.77
N GLN A 137 -11.70 10.82 2.82
CA GLN A 137 -10.97 10.52 4.04
C GLN A 137 -11.36 9.13 4.56
N LEU A 138 -10.36 8.27 4.79
CA LEU A 138 -10.55 6.91 5.30
C LEU A 138 -10.68 6.89 6.82
N ALA A 139 -11.51 5.99 7.36
CA ALA A 139 -11.55 5.69 8.79
C ALA A 139 -10.40 4.74 9.19
N GLY A 140 -10.11 4.66 10.49
CA GLY A 140 -9.22 3.64 11.06
C GLY A 140 -7.88 4.19 11.54
N ILE A 141 -6.97 3.28 11.86
CA ILE A 141 -5.66 3.61 12.45
C ILE A 141 -4.55 3.32 11.44
N GLU A 142 -3.75 4.34 11.19
CA GLU A 142 -2.51 4.28 10.40
C GLU A 142 -1.43 5.11 11.08
N ASP A 143 -0.27 4.49 11.38
CA ASP A 143 0.92 5.19 11.87
C ASP A 143 0.68 6.31 12.91
N ASP A 144 0.10 5.92 14.05
CA ASP A 144 -0.31 6.79 15.18
C ASP A 144 -1.47 7.77 14.88
N VAL A 145 -1.96 7.86 13.63
CA VAL A 145 -3.14 8.63 13.24
C VAL A 145 -4.39 7.76 13.35
N ASN A 146 -5.43 8.28 14.00
CA ASN A 146 -6.73 7.61 14.14
C ASN A 146 -7.83 8.52 13.60
N VAL A 147 -8.51 8.09 12.54
CA VAL A 147 -9.65 8.79 11.95
C VAL A 147 -10.93 8.08 12.36
N SER A 148 -11.87 8.84 12.93
CA SER A 148 -13.16 8.30 13.34
C SER A 148 -14.07 7.99 12.14
N ALA A 149 -15.05 7.11 12.33
CA ALA A 149 -16.04 6.82 11.30
C ALA A 149 -16.95 8.03 10.95
N GLU A 150 -17.01 9.04 11.81
CA GLU A 150 -17.81 10.25 11.62
C GLU A 150 -17.08 11.29 10.76
N GLU A 151 -15.75 11.31 10.82
CA GLU A 151 -14.88 12.17 10.00
C GLU A 151 -14.61 11.58 8.61
N ALA A 152 -14.70 10.25 8.50
CA ALA A 152 -14.54 9.55 7.23
C ALA A 152 -15.66 9.90 6.24
N HIS A 153 -15.27 10.19 5.00
CA HIS A 153 -16.20 10.53 3.93
C HIS A 153 -15.70 10.01 2.59
N PHE A 154 -16.64 9.59 1.75
CA PHE A 154 -16.31 9.11 0.41
C PHE A 154 -15.80 10.23 -0.49
N THR A 155 -14.98 9.86 -1.46
CA THR A 155 -14.60 10.77 -2.55
C THR A 155 -15.84 11.23 -3.29
N ARG A 156 -15.89 12.52 -3.56
CA ARG A 156 -16.92 13.15 -4.38
C ARG A 156 -16.47 13.15 -5.85
N PRO A 157 -17.13 12.40 -6.75
CA PRO A 157 -16.70 12.31 -8.14
C PRO A 157 -16.68 13.66 -8.87
N ASP A 158 -17.51 14.63 -8.48
CA ASP A 158 -17.55 15.96 -9.09
C ASP A 158 -16.30 16.81 -8.81
N GLN A 159 -15.45 16.40 -7.86
CA GLN A 159 -14.24 17.13 -7.47
C GLN A 159 -12.94 16.62 -8.14
N VAL A 160 -12.96 15.42 -8.72
CA VAL A 160 -11.73 14.72 -9.12
C VAL A 160 -11.04 15.36 -10.34
N GLU A 161 -11.82 15.84 -11.32
CA GLU A 161 -11.29 16.49 -12.52
C GLU A 161 -10.57 17.80 -12.15
N GLU A 162 -11.21 18.61 -11.31
CA GLU A 162 -10.63 19.87 -10.83
C GLU A 162 -9.37 19.61 -10.00
N PHE A 163 -9.41 18.65 -9.08
CA PHE A 163 -8.25 18.32 -8.26
C PHE A 163 -7.06 17.88 -9.10
N VAL A 164 -7.24 16.92 -10.01
CA VAL A 164 -6.16 16.45 -10.89
C VAL A 164 -5.63 17.58 -11.76
N ALA A 165 -6.50 18.39 -12.37
CA ALA A 165 -6.10 19.49 -13.24
C ALA A 165 -5.32 20.60 -12.50
N ARG A 166 -5.73 20.94 -11.28
CA ARG A 166 -5.11 22.03 -10.49
C ARG A 166 -3.85 21.59 -9.73
N THR A 167 -3.72 20.30 -9.42
CA THR A 167 -2.56 19.77 -8.69
C THR A 167 -1.48 19.23 -9.61
N GLY A 168 -1.86 18.56 -10.71
CA GLY A 168 -0.92 17.87 -11.59
C GLY A 168 -0.40 16.53 -11.05
N VAL A 169 -1.10 15.90 -10.09
CA VAL A 169 -0.73 14.57 -9.58
C VAL A 169 -0.70 13.50 -10.68
N ASP A 170 0.11 12.46 -10.47
CA ASP A 170 0.28 11.33 -11.40
C ASP A 170 -0.66 10.16 -11.06
N SER A 171 -1.17 10.10 -9.83
CA SER A 171 -2.15 9.12 -9.37
C SER A 171 -3.04 9.71 -8.26
N LEU A 172 -4.24 9.16 -8.08
CA LEU A 172 -5.22 9.65 -7.12
C LEU A 172 -5.74 8.51 -6.23
N ALA A 173 -5.48 8.61 -4.93
CA ALA A 173 -6.12 7.81 -3.91
C ALA A 173 -7.54 8.30 -3.65
N ILE A 174 -8.47 7.34 -3.53
CA ILE A 174 -9.89 7.61 -3.32
C ILE A 174 -10.45 6.82 -2.13
N ALA A 175 -11.41 7.41 -1.43
CA ALA A 175 -12.18 6.78 -0.36
C ALA A 175 -13.50 6.22 -0.92
N ILE A 176 -13.60 4.89 -0.99
CA ILE A 176 -14.79 4.16 -1.47
C ILE A 176 -15.30 3.09 -0.49
N GLY A 177 -14.94 3.18 0.79
CA GLY A 177 -15.41 2.25 1.84
C GLY A 177 -14.35 1.34 2.43
N THR A 178 -13.07 1.62 2.17
CA THR A 178 -11.94 1.02 2.88
C THR A 178 -11.60 1.80 4.15
N SER A 179 -10.76 1.19 4.99
CA SER A 179 -10.25 1.73 6.25
C SER A 179 -8.92 1.09 6.59
N HIS A 180 -8.08 1.73 7.39
CA HIS A 180 -6.76 1.18 7.77
C HIS A 180 -6.86 0.15 8.90
N GLY A 181 -5.81 -0.64 9.09
CA GLY A 181 -5.74 -1.67 10.13
C GLY A 181 -6.44 -3.00 9.79
N ALA A 182 -6.63 -3.85 10.81
CA ALA A 182 -7.19 -5.20 10.70
C ALA A 182 -8.70 -5.29 11.02
N TYR A 183 -9.28 -4.20 11.50
CA TYR A 183 -10.67 -4.10 11.94
C TYR A 183 -11.45 -3.19 10.99
N LYS A 184 -11.58 -3.61 9.73
CA LYS A 184 -12.10 -2.71 8.70
C LYS A 184 -13.61 -2.52 8.75
N PHE A 185 -14.30 -3.53 9.28
CA PHE A 185 -15.75 -3.57 9.39
C PHE A 185 -16.17 -3.93 10.82
N LYS A 186 -17.32 -3.43 11.24
CA LYS A 186 -17.93 -3.85 12.52
C LYS A 186 -18.41 -5.30 12.42
N PRO A 187 -18.46 -6.06 13.52
CA PRO A 187 -19.06 -7.39 13.53
C PRO A 187 -20.48 -7.38 12.91
N GLY A 188 -20.70 -8.26 11.92
CA GLY A 188 -21.96 -8.35 11.18
C GLY A 188 -22.15 -7.33 10.05
N GLN A 189 -21.25 -6.37 9.88
CA GLN A 189 -21.26 -5.46 8.73
C GLN A 189 -20.68 -6.18 7.51
N LYS A 190 -21.45 -6.20 6.42
CA LYS A 190 -20.98 -6.77 5.16
C LYS A 190 -19.92 -5.84 4.55
N PRO A 191 -18.72 -6.36 4.19
CA PRO A 191 -17.74 -5.60 3.44
C PRO A 191 -18.34 -5.06 2.14
N MET A 192 -18.09 -3.80 1.82
CA MET A 192 -18.62 -3.18 0.61
C MET A 192 -17.72 -2.05 0.13
N LEU A 193 -17.31 -2.14 -1.14
CA LEU A 193 -16.71 -1.04 -1.88
C LEU A 193 -17.79 -0.35 -2.72
N ARG A 194 -17.79 0.98 -2.73
CA ARG A 194 -18.68 1.81 -3.56
C ARG A 194 -18.18 1.85 -5.00
N PHE A 195 -18.38 0.75 -5.71
CA PHE A 195 -18.01 0.63 -7.13
C PHE A 195 -18.71 1.65 -8.03
N ASP A 196 -19.87 2.15 -7.63
CA ASP A 196 -20.58 3.23 -8.30
C ASP A 196 -19.78 4.55 -8.28
N ILE A 197 -19.09 4.85 -7.17
CA ILE A 197 -18.18 6.01 -7.07
C ILE A 197 -16.97 5.78 -7.97
N LEU A 198 -16.38 4.57 -7.94
CA LEU A 198 -15.23 4.23 -8.79
C LEU A 198 -15.58 4.30 -10.29
N GLU A 199 -16.77 3.83 -10.68
CA GLU A 199 -17.24 3.90 -12.06
C GLU A 199 -17.43 5.34 -12.54
N GLU A 200 -18.03 6.20 -11.72
CA GLU A 200 -18.20 7.62 -12.05
C GLU A 200 -16.84 8.34 -12.15
N ILE A 201 -15.92 8.06 -11.24
CA ILE A 201 -14.54 8.59 -11.30
C ILE A 201 -13.84 8.11 -12.59
N SER A 202 -14.00 6.83 -12.94
CA SER A 202 -13.41 6.24 -14.15
C SER A 202 -13.92 6.91 -15.43
N ARG A 203 -15.18 7.35 -15.46
CA ARG A 203 -15.77 8.09 -16.59
C ARG A 203 -15.24 9.52 -16.70
N ARG A 204 -15.00 10.16 -15.55
CA ARG A 204 -14.49 11.55 -15.46
C ARG A 204 -13.00 11.65 -15.74
N LEU A 205 -12.23 10.65 -15.34
CA LEU A 205 -10.78 10.58 -15.49
C LEU A 205 -10.35 9.34 -16.31
N PRO A 206 -10.75 9.24 -17.59
CA PRO A 206 -10.39 8.09 -18.43
C PRO A 206 -8.86 8.03 -18.59
N GLY A 207 -8.27 6.85 -18.39
CA GLY A 207 -6.83 6.64 -18.46
C GLY A 207 -6.04 7.08 -17.22
N PHE A 208 -6.69 7.62 -16.19
CA PHE A 208 -5.98 8.12 -15.00
C PHE A 208 -5.84 7.04 -13.91
N PRO A 209 -4.64 6.80 -13.37
CA PRO A 209 -4.43 5.80 -12.34
C PRO A 209 -5.12 6.12 -11.01
N ILE A 210 -6.03 5.24 -10.59
CA ILE A 210 -6.67 5.29 -9.28
C ILE A 210 -5.96 4.38 -8.28
N VAL A 211 -5.91 4.81 -7.03
CA VAL A 211 -5.23 4.11 -5.93
C VAL A 211 -6.24 3.75 -4.84
N LEU A 212 -6.11 2.54 -4.29
CA LEU A 212 -6.94 2.07 -3.18
C LEU A 212 -6.11 1.85 -1.92
N HIS A 213 -6.38 2.67 -0.91
CA HIS A 213 -5.81 2.55 0.43
C HIS A 213 -6.64 1.65 1.34
N GLY A 214 -6.07 1.27 2.48
CA GLY A 214 -6.78 0.48 3.49
C GLY A 214 -7.30 -0.86 2.95
N ALA A 215 -6.66 -1.44 1.94
CA ALA A 215 -7.24 -2.51 1.11
C ALA A 215 -6.88 -3.93 1.55
N SER A 216 -6.16 -4.11 2.67
CA SER A 216 -5.79 -5.46 3.17
C SER A 216 -7.01 -6.36 3.41
N SER A 217 -6.85 -7.66 3.13
CA SER A 217 -7.96 -8.62 3.19
C SER A 217 -8.14 -9.28 4.55
N VAL A 218 -7.13 -9.20 5.42
CA VAL A 218 -7.08 -9.81 6.75
C VAL A 218 -7.33 -11.32 6.63
N ILE A 219 -6.30 -12.04 6.20
CA ILE A 219 -6.42 -13.47 5.85
C ILE A 219 -6.85 -14.29 7.09
N PRO A 220 -8.01 -14.98 7.05
CA PRO A 220 -8.54 -15.70 8.21
C PRO A 220 -7.57 -16.74 8.79
N GLU A 221 -6.81 -17.41 7.93
CA GLU A 221 -5.81 -18.41 8.35
C GLU A 221 -4.76 -17.80 9.28
N TYR A 222 -4.18 -16.65 8.93
CA TYR A 222 -3.19 -16.00 9.80
C TYR A 222 -3.80 -15.49 11.10
N VAL A 223 -5.03 -14.97 11.08
CA VAL A 223 -5.75 -14.56 12.30
C VAL A 223 -5.96 -15.77 13.22
N GLN A 224 -6.38 -16.90 12.66
CA GLN A 224 -6.55 -18.15 13.40
C GLN A 224 -5.22 -18.63 14.00
N THR A 225 -4.15 -18.70 13.20
CA THR A 225 -2.82 -19.08 13.69
C THR A 225 -2.35 -18.17 14.82
N ILE A 226 -2.57 -16.86 14.71
CA ILE A 226 -2.23 -15.90 15.78
C ILE A 226 -3.00 -16.22 17.06
N ASN A 227 -4.31 -16.42 16.97
CA ASN A 227 -5.16 -16.71 18.14
C ASN A 227 -4.81 -18.05 18.80
N GLU A 228 -4.52 -19.08 18.02
CA GLU A 228 -4.10 -20.40 18.53
C GLU A 228 -2.72 -20.35 19.21
N ASN A 229 -1.88 -19.38 18.86
CA ASN A 229 -0.53 -19.21 19.38
C ASN A 229 -0.40 -17.96 20.29
N GLY A 230 -1.41 -17.75 21.14
CA GLY A 230 -1.38 -16.77 22.24
C GLY A 230 -1.60 -15.32 21.80
N GLY A 231 -2.14 -15.09 20.62
CA GLY A 231 -2.68 -13.80 20.20
C GLY A 231 -4.15 -13.64 20.58
N ASN A 232 -4.69 -12.44 20.37
CA ASN A 232 -6.09 -12.14 20.64
C ASN A 232 -6.61 -11.11 19.63
N MET A 233 -7.11 -11.61 18.50
CA MET A 233 -7.63 -10.84 17.38
C MET A 233 -9.02 -11.35 16.99
N PRO A 234 -10.02 -11.27 17.89
CA PRO A 234 -11.40 -11.61 17.53
C PRO A 234 -11.90 -10.64 16.47
N ASP A 235 -12.81 -11.08 15.59
CA ASP A 235 -13.53 -10.23 14.63
C ASP A 235 -12.67 -9.43 13.63
N ALA A 236 -11.37 -9.75 13.49
CA ALA A 236 -10.51 -9.14 12.50
C ALA A 236 -11.02 -9.52 11.10
N ILE A 237 -11.40 -8.50 10.31
CA ILE A 237 -12.00 -8.67 8.98
C ILE A 237 -11.51 -7.55 8.07
N GLY A 238 -11.14 -7.93 6.84
CA GLY A 238 -10.63 -7.05 5.82
C GLY A 238 -11.49 -7.02 4.57
N ILE A 239 -10.94 -6.46 3.49
CA ILE A 239 -11.63 -6.37 2.20
C ILE A 239 -11.58 -7.72 1.49
N PRO A 240 -12.73 -8.28 1.05
CA PRO A 240 -12.76 -9.49 0.24
C PRO A 240 -11.90 -9.37 -1.03
N GLU A 241 -11.10 -10.40 -1.31
CA GLU A 241 -10.15 -10.38 -2.42
C GLU A 241 -10.82 -10.28 -3.80
N ASP A 242 -12.03 -10.80 -3.94
CA ASP A 242 -12.84 -10.68 -5.17
C ASP A 242 -13.23 -9.23 -5.45
N MET A 243 -13.50 -8.42 -4.42
CA MET A 243 -13.75 -6.99 -4.57
C MET A 243 -12.49 -6.24 -5.00
N LEU A 244 -11.33 -6.60 -4.47
CA LEU A 244 -10.04 -6.02 -4.90
C LEU A 244 -9.72 -6.40 -6.35
N ARG A 245 -9.94 -7.65 -6.74
CA ARG A 245 -9.79 -8.12 -8.12
C ARG A 245 -10.74 -7.39 -9.07
N GLN A 246 -11.98 -7.14 -8.63
CA GLN A 246 -12.95 -6.36 -9.40
C GLN A 246 -12.47 -4.91 -9.56
N ALA A 247 -12.03 -4.25 -8.48
CA ALA A 247 -11.50 -2.89 -8.53
C ALA A 247 -10.28 -2.78 -9.47
N ALA A 248 -9.37 -3.76 -9.42
CA ALA A 248 -8.19 -3.85 -10.29
C ALA A 248 -8.52 -4.06 -11.78
N ARG A 249 -9.69 -4.63 -12.10
CA ARG A 249 -10.19 -4.73 -13.48
C ARG A 249 -10.86 -3.43 -13.96
N MET A 250 -11.13 -2.49 -13.05
CA MET A 250 -11.65 -1.16 -13.34
C MET A 250 -10.46 -0.18 -13.45
N ALA A 251 -10.56 1.01 -12.85
CA ALA A 251 -9.50 2.02 -12.91
C ALA A 251 -8.44 1.91 -11.80
N VAL A 252 -8.58 0.99 -10.84
CA VAL A 252 -7.62 0.88 -9.73
C VAL A 252 -6.33 0.22 -10.21
N CYS A 253 -5.24 0.98 -10.16
CA CYS A 253 -3.92 0.60 -10.65
C CYS A 253 -2.92 0.33 -9.53
N LYS A 254 -3.15 0.83 -8.31
CA LYS A 254 -2.32 0.61 -7.12
C LYS A 254 -3.20 0.20 -5.95
N ILE A 255 -2.79 -0.84 -5.22
CA ILE A 255 -3.48 -1.32 -4.02
C ILE A 255 -2.48 -1.39 -2.86
N ASN A 256 -2.73 -0.64 -1.80
CA ASN A 256 -1.88 -0.60 -0.60
C ASN A 256 -2.15 -1.83 0.28
N ILE A 257 -1.09 -2.53 0.68
CA ILE A 257 -1.16 -3.76 1.49
C ILE A 257 -0.11 -3.69 2.60
N ASP A 258 -0.59 -3.66 3.85
CA ASP A 258 0.27 -3.67 5.05
C ASP A 258 -0.20 -4.70 6.08
N SER A 259 -1.46 -4.57 6.56
CA SER A 259 -1.99 -5.43 7.63
C SER A 259 -1.81 -6.93 7.36
N ASP A 260 -1.98 -7.36 6.10
CA ASP A 260 -1.79 -8.76 5.72
C ASP A 260 -0.34 -9.22 5.93
N LEU A 261 0.65 -8.38 5.62
CA LEU A 261 2.07 -8.66 5.83
C LEU A 261 2.41 -8.79 7.32
N ARG A 262 1.87 -7.88 8.13
CA ARG A 262 2.03 -7.89 9.59
C ARG A 262 1.43 -9.16 10.19
N LEU A 263 0.25 -9.57 9.74
CA LEU A 263 -0.42 -10.80 10.16
C LEU A 263 0.39 -12.04 9.76
N ALA A 264 0.84 -12.13 8.50
CA ALA A 264 1.64 -13.25 7.99
C ALA A 264 2.94 -13.45 8.79
N MET A 265 3.69 -12.35 9.01
CA MET A 265 4.90 -12.36 9.82
C MET A 265 4.62 -12.81 11.25
N THR A 266 3.61 -12.20 11.89
CA THR A 266 3.26 -12.45 13.29
C THR A 266 2.81 -13.89 13.50
N ALA A 267 2.00 -14.44 12.58
CA ALA A 267 1.57 -15.84 12.60
C ALA A 267 2.77 -16.79 12.58
N GLY A 268 3.69 -16.60 11.62
CA GLY A 268 4.86 -17.46 11.46
C GLY A 268 5.80 -17.40 12.67
N VAL A 269 6.04 -16.20 13.21
CA VAL A 269 6.88 -16.02 14.40
C VAL A 269 6.24 -16.66 15.64
N ARG A 270 4.94 -16.44 15.87
CA ARG A 270 4.23 -17.00 17.03
C ARG A 270 4.22 -18.51 17.01
N GLU A 271 3.84 -19.10 15.87
CA GLU A 271 3.82 -20.55 15.72
C GLU A 271 5.21 -21.17 15.94
N ALA A 272 6.26 -20.58 15.35
CA ALA A 272 7.63 -21.07 15.49
C ALA A 272 8.10 -21.08 16.95
N LEU A 273 7.86 -20.00 17.70
CA LEU A 273 8.25 -19.87 19.10
C LEU A 273 7.45 -20.79 20.03
N VAL A 274 6.14 -20.95 19.79
CA VAL A 274 5.30 -21.88 20.57
C VAL A 274 5.71 -23.32 20.33
N LYS A 275 5.98 -23.69 19.07
CA LYS A 275 6.38 -25.05 18.69
C LYS A 275 7.77 -25.42 19.21
N SER A 276 8.68 -24.46 19.30
CA SER A 276 10.07 -24.68 19.70
C SER A 276 10.49 -23.72 20.82
N PRO A 277 10.02 -23.92 22.07
CA PRO A 277 10.22 -22.96 23.16
C PRO A 277 11.68 -22.81 23.61
N ALA A 278 12.55 -23.76 23.27
CA ALA A 278 13.99 -23.68 23.53
C ALA A 278 14.76 -22.98 22.40
N GLU A 279 14.12 -22.70 21.26
CA GLU A 279 14.76 -22.03 20.13
C GLU A 279 14.88 -20.52 20.41
N PHE A 280 16.09 -20.00 20.20
CA PHE A 280 16.42 -18.60 20.48
C PHE A 280 17.21 -17.95 19.33
N ASP A 281 17.57 -18.71 18.28
CA ASP A 281 18.18 -18.16 17.08
C ASP A 281 17.13 -17.37 16.28
N PRO A 282 17.31 -16.05 16.10
CA PRO A 282 16.35 -15.23 15.36
C PRO A 282 16.01 -15.75 13.98
N ARG A 283 16.97 -16.36 13.30
CA ARG A 283 16.76 -16.90 11.95
C ARG A 283 15.72 -18.01 11.93
N LYS A 284 15.55 -18.74 13.04
CA LYS A 284 14.66 -19.89 13.13
C LYS A 284 13.19 -19.50 13.33
N TYR A 285 12.91 -18.33 13.91
CA TYR A 285 11.54 -17.82 14.04
C TYR A 285 11.21 -16.69 13.08
N LEU A 286 12.21 -15.94 12.58
CA LEU A 286 11.99 -14.92 11.55
C LEU A 286 11.81 -15.52 10.15
N ALA A 287 12.51 -16.62 9.82
CA ALA A 287 12.37 -17.25 8.51
C ALA A 287 10.94 -17.75 8.23
N PRO A 288 10.23 -18.44 9.16
CA PRO A 288 8.82 -18.78 8.95
C PRO A 288 7.92 -17.55 8.71
N GLY A 289 8.16 -16.45 9.43
CA GLY A 289 7.43 -15.20 9.22
C GLY A 289 7.66 -14.60 7.82
N ARG A 290 8.92 -14.58 7.36
CA ARG A 290 9.27 -14.17 5.98
C ARG A 290 8.65 -15.09 4.94
N ASP A 291 8.70 -16.40 5.14
CA ASP A 291 8.17 -17.39 4.20
C ASP A 291 6.64 -17.26 4.08
N ASN A 292 5.94 -16.94 5.18
CA ASN A 292 4.52 -16.60 5.15
C ASN A 292 4.26 -15.32 4.34
N ILE A 293 5.05 -14.25 4.53
CA ILE A 293 4.94 -13.04 3.71
C ILE A 293 5.12 -13.38 2.23
N ARG A 294 6.15 -14.16 1.89
CA ARG A 294 6.43 -14.56 0.51
C ARG A 294 5.26 -15.30 -0.11
N ALA A 295 4.69 -16.28 0.59
CA ALA A 295 3.53 -17.04 0.13
C ALA A 295 2.30 -16.14 -0.07
N LEU A 296 2.02 -15.26 0.92
CA LEU A 296 0.93 -14.29 0.86
C LEU A 296 1.07 -13.35 -0.33
N VAL A 297 2.24 -12.71 -0.49
CA VAL A 297 2.48 -11.74 -1.55
C VAL A 297 2.35 -12.41 -2.91
N LYS A 298 2.91 -13.60 -3.08
CA LYS A 298 2.77 -14.38 -4.33
C LYS A 298 1.29 -14.63 -4.66
N HIS A 299 0.48 -15.04 -3.69
CA HIS A 299 -0.97 -15.21 -3.87
C HIS A 299 -1.65 -13.90 -4.25
N LYS A 300 -1.35 -12.79 -3.56
CA LYS A 300 -1.90 -11.46 -3.89
C LYS A 300 -1.56 -11.08 -5.33
N LEU A 301 -0.30 -11.20 -5.75
CA LEU A 301 0.16 -10.80 -7.08
C LEU A 301 -0.58 -11.55 -8.20
N VAL A 302 -0.80 -12.86 -8.02
CA VAL A 302 -1.44 -13.73 -9.03
C VAL A 302 -2.97 -13.65 -8.96
N SER A 303 -3.54 -13.91 -7.79
CA SER A 303 -4.99 -14.18 -7.65
C SER A 303 -5.81 -12.91 -7.45
N VAL A 304 -5.21 -11.86 -6.88
CA VAL A 304 -5.92 -10.65 -6.45
C VAL A 304 -5.57 -9.46 -7.34
N LEU A 305 -4.29 -9.19 -7.52
CA LEU A 305 -3.79 -8.04 -8.27
C LEU A 305 -3.66 -8.35 -9.76
N GLY A 306 -3.40 -9.61 -10.12
CA GLY A 306 -3.30 -10.11 -11.50
C GLY A 306 -2.17 -9.47 -12.30
N CYS A 307 -1.05 -9.19 -11.63
CA CYS A 307 0.11 -8.51 -12.20
C CYS A 307 1.30 -9.45 -12.39
N ASP A 308 1.11 -10.76 -12.26
CA ASP A 308 2.11 -11.75 -12.61
C ASP A 308 2.50 -11.69 -14.10
N GLY A 309 3.80 -11.84 -14.37
CA GLY A 309 4.38 -11.74 -15.71
C GLY A 309 4.35 -10.34 -16.31
N LYS A 310 4.13 -9.28 -15.52
CA LYS A 310 4.03 -7.87 -15.99
C LYS A 310 5.27 -7.02 -15.68
N ALA A 311 6.32 -7.60 -15.07
CA ALA A 311 7.59 -6.92 -14.81
C ALA A 311 8.38 -6.66 -16.10
#